data_AF-A0A925FWQ9-F1
#
_entry.id   AF-A0A925FWQ9-F1
#
_cell.length_a   1.000
_cell.length_b   1.000
_cell.length_c   1.000
_cell.angle_alpha   90.00
_cell.angle_beta   90.00
_cell.angle_gamma   90.00
#
_symmetry.space_group_name_H-M   'P 1'
#
loop_
_entity.id
_entity.type
_entity.pdbx_description
1 polymer ?
#
loop_
_entity_poly.entity_id
_entity_poly.type
_entity_poly.pdbx_seq_one_letter_code
_entity_poly.pdbx_strand_id
1 'polypeptide(L)'
;IDGLDPSLVAQTGTPEPGGLGWYETVGLIRTLARKRRVVGMDLTEYSYVEGFDASAFLCAKLIYKSLAFIFESETERVRGSAHSSIASA
;
A
#
# COMPACT_ATOMS: atom_id res chain seq x y z
N ILE A 1 5.09 9.69 -7.09
CA ILE A 1 5.28 8.31 -7.63
C ILE A 1 6.72 8.13 -8.12
N ASP A 2 7.24 9.12 -8.85
CA ASP A 2 8.66 9.47 -9.00
C ASP A 2 9.67 9.04 -7.90
N GLY A 3 9.32 9.08 -6.61
CA GLY A 3 10.21 8.64 -5.53
C GLY A 3 10.35 7.12 -5.33
N LEU A 4 9.57 6.30 -6.07
CA LEU A 4 9.75 4.86 -6.10
C LEU A 4 10.86 4.47 -7.08
N ASP A 5 11.51 3.33 -6.82
CA ASP A 5 12.47 2.81 -7.79
C ASP A 5 11.80 2.58 -9.16
N PRO A 6 12.40 3.03 -10.28
CA PRO A 6 11.80 2.92 -11.61
C PRO A 6 11.55 1.49 -12.07
N SER A 7 12.17 0.48 -11.44
CA SER A 7 11.85 -0.93 -11.67
C SER A 7 10.44 -1.32 -11.22
N LEU A 8 9.81 -0.51 -10.36
CA LEU A 8 8.43 -0.69 -9.91
C LEU A 8 7.44 0.10 -10.76
N VAL A 9 7.68 1.40 -10.92
CA VAL A 9 6.85 2.31 -11.72
C VAL A 9 7.76 3.35 -12.37
N ALA A 10 7.95 3.23 -13.69
CA ALA A 10 8.68 4.22 -14.47
C ALA A 10 7.77 5.32 -15.05
N GLN A 11 6.45 5.15 -14.99
CA GLN A 11 5.47 6.03 -15.64
C GLN A 11 5.20 7.29 -14.81
N THR A 12 6.14 8.22 -14.89
CA THR A 12 6.14 9.52 -14.23
C THR A 12 7.04 10.50 -15.01
N GLY A 13 6.92 11.81 -14.76
CA GLY A 13 7.72 12.81 -15.47
C GLY A 13 9.21 12.80 -15.08
N THR A 14 9.52 12.37 -13.86
CA THR A 14 10.87 12.43 -13.28
C THR A 14 11.20 11.16 -12.48
N PRO A 15 11.43 10.01 -13.14
CA PRO A 15 11.79 8.78 -12.43
C PRO A 15 13.17 8.92 -11.75
N GLU A 16 13.28 8.59 -10.46
CA GLU A 16 14.51 8.74 -9.68
C GLU A 16 15.28 7.41 -9.55
N PRO A 17 16.51 7.28 -10.09
CA PRO A 17 17.31 6.06 -9.95
C PRO A 17 17.63 5.71 -8.49
N GLY A 18 17.40 4.45 -8.09
CA GLY A 18 17.66 4.01 -6.72
C GLY A 18 16.64 4.55 -5.71
N GLY A 19 15.43 4.90 -6.18
CA GLY A 19 14.30 5.27 -5.34
C GLY A 19 13.84 4.15 -4.40
N LEU A 20 12.76 4.40 -3.67
CA LEU A 20 12.28 3.47 -2.65
C LEU A 20 11.75 2.17 -3.26
N GLY A 21 12.17 1.04 -2.69
CA GLY A 21 11.60 -0.26 -3.00
C GLY A 21 10.17 -0.41 -2.47
N TRP A 22 9.46 -1.44 -2.95
CA TRP A 22 8.08 -1.70 -2.55
C TRP A 22 7.95 -1.92 -1.04
N TYR A 23 8.77 -2.80 -0.47
CA TYR A 23 8.71 -3.17 0.93
C TYR A 23 9.15 -2.03 1.86
N GLU A 24 10.10 -1.22 1.44
CA GLU A 24 10.53 -0.02 2.16
C GLU A 24 9.40 1.00 2.23
N THR A 25 8.75 1.26 1.09
CA THR A 25 7.62 2.19 0.99
C THR A 25 6.46 1.77 1.90
N VAL A 26 5.97 0.53 1.77
CA VAL A 26 4.86 0.06 2.61
C VAL A 26 5.27 -0.07 4.09
N GLY A 27 6.55 -0.36 4.35
CA GLY A 27 7.12 -0.40 5.70
C GLY A 27 7.14 0.97 6.37
N LEU A 28 7.52 2.01 5.62
CA LEU A 28 7.48 3.41 6.05
C LEU A 28 6.05 3.84 6.38
N ILE A 29 5.11 3.61 5.46
CA ILE A 29 3.70 3.99 5.63
C ILE A 29 3.09 3.28 6.85
N ARG A 30 3.32 1.97 6.99
CA ARG A 30 2.86 1.22 8.17
C ARG A 30 3.44 1.75 9.47
N THR A 31 4.73 2.08 9.48
CA THR A 31 5.38 2.66 10.67
C THR A 31 4.81 4.02 11.02
N LEU A 32 4.56 4.86 10.01
CA LEU A 32 3.95 6.17 10.17
C LEU A 32 2.54 6.05 10.76
N ALA A 33 1.68 5.23 10.14
CA ALA A 33 0.30 5.01 10.58
C ALA A 33 0.20 4.49 12.02
N ARG A 34 1.15 3.65 12.45
CA ARG A 34 1.21 3.15 13.84
C ARG A 34 1.65 4.19 14.86
N LYS A 35 2.45 5.17 14.45
CA LYS A 35 3.03 6.17 15.36
C LYS A 35 2.26 7.48 15.39
N ARG A 36 1.50 7.79 14.34
CA ARG A 36 0.84 9.08 14.12
C ARG A 36 -0.48 8.87 13.41
N ARG A 37 -1.45 9.75 13.69
CA ARG A 37 -2.72 9.81 12.95
C ARG A 37 -2.48 10.41 11.57
N VAL A 38 -2.72 9.63 10.53
CA VAL A 38 -2.70 10.10 9.14
C VAL A 38 -4.01 10.81 8.85
N VAL A 39 -3.95 12.08 8.44
CA VAL A 39 -5.15 12.91 8.17
C VAL A 39 -5.52 13.00 6.69
N GLY A 40 -4.63 12.54 5.82
CA GLY A 40 -4.80 12.54 4.37
C GLY A 40 -3.62 11.85 3.69
N MET A 41 -3.86 11.40 2.46
CA MET A 41 -2.88 10.80 1.57
C MET A 41 -3.25 11.20 0.13
N ASP A 42 -2.24 11.53 -0.67
CA ASP A 42 -2.39 11.79 -2.09
C ASP A 42 -1.40 10.91 -2.89
N LEU A 43 -1.80 10.49 -4.09
CA LEU A 43 -0.95 9.76 -5.02
C LEU A 43 -0.76 10.62 -6.27
N THR A 44 0.37 11.30 -6.31
CA THR A 44 0.72 12.23 -7.39
C THR A 44 1.77 11.65 -8.34
N GLU A 45 1.93 12.29 -9.48
CA GLU A 45 2.98 12.01 -10.48
C GLU A 45 2.86 10.67 -11.21
N TYR A 46 1.74 9.94 -11.11
CA TYR A 46 1.47 8.82 -12.00
C TYR A 46 0.98 9.32 -13.35
N SER A 47 1.61 8.87 -14.44
CA SER A 47 1.13 9.11 -15.80
C SER A 47 0.62 7.81 -16.42
N TYR A 48 -0.56 7.85 -17.03
CA TYR A 48 -1.04 6.70 -17.80
C TYR A 48 -0.20 6.48 -19.06
N VAL A 49 0.10 5.22 -19.37
CA VAL A 49 0.68 4.79 -20.64
C VAL A 49 -0.08 3.55 -21.10
N GLU A 50 -0.55 3.56 -22.35
CA GLU A 50 -1.27 2.44 -22.94
C GLU A 50 -0.44 1.15 -22.90
N GLY A 51 -1.06 0.06 -22.47
CA GLY A 51 -0.39 -1.25 -22.34
C GLY A 51 0.43 -1.45 -21.05
N PHE A 52 0.47 -0.48 -20.13
CA PHE A 52 1.20 -0.55 -18.86
C PHE A 52 0.28 -0.63 -17.63
N ASP A 53 -0.76 -1.46 -17.68
CA ASP A 53 -1.75 -1.60 -16.60
C ASP A 53 -1.17 -2.05 -15.27
N ALA A 54 -0.03 -2.76 -15.29
CA ALA A 54 0.66 -3.22 -14.10
C ALA A 54 1.06 -2.06 -13.16
N SER A 55 1.45 -0.91 -13.72
CA SER A 55 1.83 0.28 -12.94
C SER A 55 0.63 0.95 -12.30
N ALA A 56 -0.48 1.05 -13.04
CA ALA A 56 -1.76 1.52 -12.49
C ALA A 56 -2.22 0.63 -11.32
N PHE A 57 -2.12 -0.70 -11.50
CA PHE A 57 -2.47 -1.67 -10.47
C PHE A 57 -1.54 -1.57 -9.25
N LEU A 58 -0.24 -1.34 -9.44
CA LEU A 58 0.69 -1.12 -8.34
C LEU A 58 0.33 0.15 -7.56
N CYS A 59 0.03 1.25 -8.24
CA CYS A 59 -0.44 2.49 -7.61
C CYS A 59 -1.73 2.28 -6.79
N ALA A 60 -2.71 1.58 -7.38
CA ALA A 60 -3.95 1.22 -6.68
C ALA A 60 -3.67 0.34 -5.45
N LYS A 61 -2.75 -0.62 -5.57
CA LYS A 61 -2.35 -1.49 -4.45
C LYS A 61 -1.60 -0.71 -3.36
N LEU A 62 -0.82 0.30 -3.71
CA LEU A 62 -0.15 1.18 -2.75
C LEU A 62 -1.19 1.95 -1.92
N ILE A 63 -2.20 2.54 -2.57
CA ILE A 63 -3.32 3.19 -1.88
C ILE A 63 -4.03 2.18 -0.98
N TYR A 64 -4.40 1.02 -1.50
CA TYR A 64 -5.09 -0.02 -0.74
C TYR A 64 -4.32 -0.45 0.51
N LYS A 65 -3.01 -0.71 0.38
CA LYS A 65 -2.15 -1.04 1.52
C LYS A 65 -2.06 0.09 2.53
N SER A 66 -1.97 1.33 2.05
CA SER A 66 -1.91 2.51 2.91
C SER A 66 -3.19 2.65 3.73
N LEU A 67 -4.37 2.54 3.11
CA LEU A 67 -5.66 2.54 3.81
C LEU A 67 -5.75 1.39 4.82
N ALA A 68 -5.31 0.19 4.44
CA ALA A 68 -5.30 -0.96 5.35
C ALA A 68 -4.41 -0.73 6.60
N PHE A 69 -3.30 0.01 6.47
CA PHE A 69 -2.46 0.37 7.62
C PHE A 69 -3.03 1.53 8.43
N ILE A 70 -3.63 2.52 7.77
CA ILE A 70 -4.25 3.69 8.43
C ILE A 70 -5.43 3.25 9.30
N PHE A 71 -6.27 2.36 8.78
CA PHE A 71 -7.48 1.87 9.45
C PHE A 71 -7.30 0.52 10.15
N GLU A 72 -6.06 0.05 10.35
CA GLU A 72 -5.75 -1.28 10.92
C GLU A 72 -6.46 -1.53 12.26
N SER A 73 -6.60 -0.50 13.11
CA SER A 73 -7.28 -0.58 14.41
C SER A 73 -8.80 -0.47 14.35
N GLU A 74 -9.36 0.00 13.24
CA GLU A 74 -10.80 0.24 13.04
C GLU A 74 -11.47 -0.91 12.29
N THR A 75 -10.69 -1.70 11.55
CA THR A 75 -11.18 -2.83 10.77
C THR A 75 -11.16 -4.13 11.58
N GLU A 76 -12.29 -4.86 11.60
CA GLU A 76 -12.34 -6.20 12.16
C GLU A 76 -11.46 -7.16 11.36
N ARG A 77 -10.67 -7.97 12.07
CA ARG A 77 -9.92 -9.05 11.42
C ARG A 77 -10.89 -10.14 11.03
N VAL A 78 -11.00 -10.40 9.73
CA VAL A 78 -11.66 -11.59 9.21
C VAL A 78 -10.87 -12.81 9.69
N ARG A 79 -11.28 -13.38 10.83
CA ARG A 79 -10.81 -14.69 11.26
C ARG A 79 -11.54 -15.69 10.39
N GLY A 80 -10.80 -16.48 9.60
CA GLY A 80 -11.36 -17.65 8.93
C GLY A 80 -12.09 -18.49 9.97
N SER A 81 -13.30 -18.95 9.64
CA SER A 81 -14.22 -19.64 10.55
C SER A 81 -13.47 -20.68 11.38
N ALA A 82 -13.18 -20.35 12.63
CA ALA A 82 -12.70 -21.33 13.58
C ALA A 82 -13.89 -22.26 13.82
N HIS A 83 -13.80 -23.51 13.36
CA HIS A 83 -14.72 -24.55 13.80
C HIS A 83 -14.70 -24.56 15.33
N SER A 84 -15.77 -24.05 15.94
CA SER A 84 -16.00 -24.18 17.36
C SER A 84 -16.24 -25.66 17.65
N SER A 85 -15.19 -26.38 18.02
CA SER A 85 -15.37 -27.64 18.73
C SER A 85 -16.05 -27.30 20.05
N ILE A 86 -17.33 -27.61 20.13
CA ILE A 86 -18.11 -27.62 21.36
C ILE A 86 -17.42 -28.62 22.29
N ALA A 87 -16.70 -28.12 23.30
CA ALA A 87 -16.29 -28.93 24.44
C ALA A 87 -17.37 -28.73 25.52
N SER A 88 -18.38 -29.58 25.45
CA SER A 88 -19.28 -29.86 26.57
C SER A 88 -18.54 -30.75 27.57
N ALA A 89 -18.30 -30.24 28.77
CA ALA A 89 -18.13 -31.01 30.01
C ALA A 89 -18.53 -30.11 31.18
#